data_AF-A0A7X9ZAZ4-F1
#
_entry.id   AF-A0A7X9ZAZ4-F1
#
_cell.length_a   1.000
_cell.length_b   1.000
_cell.length_c   1.000
_cell.angle_alpha   90.00
_cell.angle_beta   90.00
_cell.angle_gamma   90.00
#
_symmetry.space_group_name_H-M   'P 1'
#
loop_
_entity.id
_entity.type
_entity.pdbx_description
1 polymer ?
#
loop_
_entity_poly.entity_id
_entity_poly.type
_entity_poly.pdbx_seq_one_letter_code
_entity_poly.pdbx_strand_id
1 'polypeptide(L)'
;MIKSAGRLGVGGFMVLAWTAYSPSAGAQNINFKDVEVPRPYHDSVLVVGSNSRARAGIEVRELEKALDQVRDQARALDELRNQNRALERKVDEQGRKIDLLERNQSDSSRNSSSNSANERQISALERQVNQLSNDLDRLSRKVK
;
A
#
# COMPACT_ATOMS: atom_id res chain seq x y z
N MET A 1 20.28 4.47 -36.52
CA MET A 1 19.24 4.00 -37.45
C MET A 1 17.90 3.99 -36.72
N ILE A 2 16.97 4.81 -37.16
CA ILE A 2 15.58 4.92 -36.64
C ILE A 2 14.71 3.94 -37.42
N LYS A 3 13.78 3.25 -36.74
CA LYS A 3 12.49 2.64 -37.19
C LYS A 3 12.01 1.68 -36.09
N SER A 4 10.75 1.56 -35.69
CA SER A 4 9.49 2.22 -36.01
C SER A 4 8.46 1.71 -34.98
N ALA A 5 7.60 2.59 -34.49
CA ALA A 5 6.39 2.23 -33.75
C ALA A 5 5.40 1.47 -34.66
N GLY A 6 4.65 0.53 -34.10
CA GLY A 6 3.76 -0.36 -34.87
C GLY A 6 2.53 -0.81 -34.10
N ARG A 7 1.60 0.14 -33.90
CA ARG A 7 0.13 -0.01 -33.90
C ARG A 7 -0.53 -0.99 -32.90
N LEU A 8 -1.10 -0.38 -31.85
CA LEU A 8 -2.28 -0.83 -31.12
C LEU A 8 -3.44 -1.11 -32.10
N GLY A 9 -3.85 -2.38 -32.20
CA GLY A 9 -5.09 -2.79 -32.84
C GLY A 9 -6.22 -2.83 -31.82
N VAL A 10 -7.07 -1.80 -31.81
CA VAL A 10 -8.33 -1.78 -31.06
C VAL A 10 -9.33 -2.66 -31.81
N GLY A 11 -9.54 -3.88 -31.32
CA GLY A 11 -10.58 -4.77 -31.81
C GLY A 11 -11.92 -4.43 -31.17
N GLY A 12 -12.81 -3.78 -31.91
CA GLY A 12 -14.20 -3.58 -31.50
C GLY A 12 -14.97 -4.90 -31.55
N PHE A 13 -15.63 -5.26 -30.45
CA PHE A 13 -16.53 -6.41 -30.40
C PHE A 13 -17.96 -5.95 -30.69
N MET A 14 -18.57 -6.49 -31.74
CA MET A 14 -19.97 -6.24 -32.09
C MET A 14 -20.80 -7.46 -31.69
N VAL A 15 -21.72 -7.28 -30.73
CA VAL A 15 -22.66 -8.31 -30.29
C VAL A 15 -23.91 -8.24 -31.16
N LEU A 16 -24.09 -9.21 -32.05
CA LEU A 16 -25.31 -9.37 -32.84
C LEU A 16 -26.22 -10.39 -32.15
N ALA A 17 -27.26 -9.90 -31.49
CA ALA A 17 -28.34 -10.73 -30.97
C ALA A 17 -29.37 -10.98 -32.08
N TRP A 18 -29.44 -12.21 -32.59
CA TRP A 18 -30.51 -12.65 -33.50
C TRP A 18 -31.49 -13.52 -32.72
N THR A 19 -32.72 -13.05 -32.58
CA THR A 19 -33.86 -13.86 -32.11
C THR A 19 -34.49 -14.55 -33.32
N ALA A 20 -34.09 -15.80 -33.60
CA ALA A 20 -34.75 -16.64 -34.58
C ALA A 20 -35.34 -17.88 -33.89
N TYR A 21 -36.67 -17.87 -33.76
CA TYR A 21 -37.47 -19.03 -33.38
C TYR A 21 -37.53 -19.97 -34.59
N SER A 22 -37.20 -21.25 -34.42
CA SER A 22 -37.33 -22.28 -35.46
C SER A 22 -37.72 -23.61 -34.83
N PRO A 23 -38.64 -24.39 -35.43
CA PRO A 23 -39.23 -25.57 -34.83
C PRO A 23 -38.23 -26.73 -34.79
N SER A 24 -38.42 -27.60 -33.81
CA SER A 24 -37.61 -28.77 -33.49
C SER A 24 -37.45 -29.75 -34.66
N ALA A 25 -36.31 -29.68 -35.34
CA ALA A 25 -35.71 -30.79 -36.07
C ALA A 25 -34.26 -30.90 -35.58
N GLY A 26 -33.84 -32.11 -35.19
CA GLY A 26 -32.58 -32.40 -34.51
C GLY A 26 -31.33 -32.10 -35.35
N ALA A 27 -31.03 -30.83 -35.57
CA ALA A 27 -29.77 -30.38 -36.16
C ALA A 27 -28.70 -30.40 -35.07
N GLN A 28 -27.97 -31.51 -34.96
CA GLN A 28 -26.84 -31.66 -34.05
C GLN A 28 -25.65 -30.75 -34.39
N ASN A 29 -25.71 -30.05 -35.54
CA ASN A 29 -24.65 -29.18 -36.03
C ASN A 29 -25.19 -27.75 -36.27
N ILE A 30 -24.39 -26.74 -35.94
CA ILE A 30 -24.51 -25.35 -36.36
C ILE A 30 -23.72 -25.22 -37.65
N ASN A 31 -24.40 -24.88 -38.75
CA ASN A 31 -23.77 -24.76 -40.06
C ASN A 31 -23.47 -23.28 -40.35
N PHE A 32 -22.18 -22.92 -40.37
CA PHE A 32 -21.71 -21.66 -40.93
C PHE A 32 -21.45 -21.84 -42.42
N LYS A 33 -21.37 -20.73 -43.16
CA LYS A 33 -21.20 -20.73 -44.63
C LYS A 33 -20.07 -21.65 -45.14
N ASP A 34 -19.03 -21.86 -44.33
CA ASP A 34 -17.86 -22.68 -44.68
C ASP A 34 -17.47 -23.72 -43.61
N VAL A 35 -18.21 -23.85 -42.49
CA VAL A 35 -17.82 -24.71 -41.34
C VAL A 35 -19.02 -25.27 -40.58
N GLU A 36 -19.02 -26.58 -40.37
CA GLU A 36 -19.93 -27.26 -39.46
C GLU A 36 -19.33 -27.39 -38.06
N VAL A 37 -20.06 -26.94 -37.04
CA VAL A 37 -19.69 -27.12 -35.64
C VAL A 37 -20.77 -27.93 -34.93
N PRO A 38 -20.45 -29.01 -34.22
CA PRO A 38 -21.42 -29.70 -33.38
C PRO A 38 -21.99 -28.73 -32.33
N ARG A 39 -23.32 -28.72 -32.19
CA ARG A 39 -24.00 -27.93 -31.16
C ARG A 39 -23.49 -28.39 -29.80
N PRO A 40 -22.95 -27.48 -28.98
CA PRO A 40 -22.57 -27.85 -27.64
C PRO A 40 -23.82 -28.25 -26.84
N TYR A 41 -23.68 -29.30 -26.02
CA TYR A 41 -24.75 -29.82 -25.15
C TYR A 41 -25.08 -28.88 -23.98
N HIS A 42 -24.24 -27.87 -23.74
CA HIS A 42 -24.34 -26.89 -22.67
C HIS A 42 -24.16 -25.46 -23.21
N ASP A 43 -24.73 -24.47 -22.50
CA ASP A 43 -24.51 -23.05 -22.77
C ASP A 43 -23.02 -22.73 -22.65
N SER A 44 -22.37 -22.65 -23.81
CA SER A 44 -20.93 -22.48 -23.96
C SER A 44 -20.66 -21.46 -25.04
N VAL A 45 -19.56 -20.73 -24.89
CA VAL A 45 -19.19 -19.69 -25.84
C VAL A 45 -18.56 -20.33 -27.06
N LEU A 46 -19.07 -20.04 -28.25
CA LEU A 46 -18.40 -20.47 -29.49
C LEU A 46 -17.25 -19.53 -29.82
N VAL A 47 -16.02 -20.04 -29.86
CA VAL A 47 -14.83 -19.25 -30.20
C VAL A 47 -14.51 -19.46 -31.67
N VAL A 48 -14.63 -18.40 -32.47
CA VAL A 48 -14.22 -18.39 -33.88
C VAL A 48 -12.81 -17.82 -33.97
N GLY A 49 -11.83 -18.68 -34.26
CA GLY A 49 -10.44 -18.27 -34.43
C GLY A 49 -10.20 -17.61 -35.79
N SER A 50 -9.13 -16.83 -35.89
CA SER A 50 -8.71 -16.13 -37.13
C SER A 50 -8.41 -17.05 -38.31
N ASN A 51 -8.34 -18.36 -38.07
CA ASN A 51 -8.20 -19.42 -39.07
C ASN A 51 -9.55 -19.97 -39.55
N SER A 52 -10.63 -19.23 -39.33
CA SER A 52 -12.03 -19.60 -39.63
C SER A 52 -12.50 -20.89 -38.95
N ARG A 53 -11.75 -21.42 -37.97
CA ARG A 53 -12.19 -22.61 -37.22
C ARG A 53 -12.96 -22.16 -35.99
N ALA A 54 -14.20 -22.60 -35.91
CA ALA A 54 -15.04 -22.42 -34.75
C ALA A 54 -14.87 -23.62 -33.80
N ARG A 55 -14.63 -23.34 -32.51
CA ARG A 55 -14.44 -24.33 -31.46
C ARG A 55 -15.39 -24.04 -30.31
N ALA A 56 -15.90 -25.09 -29.67
CA ALA A 56 -16.56 -24.93 -28.38
C ALA A 56 -15.55 -24.36 -27.38
N GLY A 57 -15.86 -23.18 -26.84
CA GLY A 57 -15.09 -22.50 -25.81
C GLY A 57 -15.58 -22.86 -24.41
N ILE A 58 -15.11 -22.08 -23.44
CA ILE A 58 -15.42 -22.26 -22.01
C ILE A 58 -16.94 -22.20 -21.79
N GLU A 59 -17.44 -23.03 -20.87
CA GLU A 59 -18.84 -23.01 -20.47
C GLU A 59 -19.19 -21.68 -19.80
N VAL A 60 -20.39 -21.15 -20.08
CA VAL A 60 -20.83 -19.86 -19.53
C VAL A 60 -20.84 -19.89 -18.00
N ARG A 61 -21.17 -21.04 -17.41
CA ARG A 61 -21.15 -21.25 -15.95
C ARG A 61 -19.76 -21.19 -15.34
N GLU A 62 -18.73 -21.63 -16.06
CA GLU A 62 -17.34 -21.52 -15.61
C GLU A 62 -16.85 -20.07 -15.71
N LEU A 63 -17.26 -19.36 -16.76
CA LEU A 63 -17.03 -17.92 -16.92
C LEU A 63 -17.68 -17.10 -15.79
N GLU A 64 -18.92 -17.41 -15.41
CA GLU A 64 -19.60 -16.76 -14.29
C GLU A 64 -18.85 -16.97 -12.97
N LYS A 65 -18.42 -18.21 -12.70
CA LYS A 65 -17.60 -18.52 -11.51
C LYS A 65 -16.27 -17.77 -11.51
N ALA A 66 -15.61 -17.68 -12.66
CA ALA A 66 -14.35 -16.94 -12.79
C ALA A 66 -14.57 -15.43 -12.57
N LEU A 67 -15.67 -14.87 -13.08
CA LEU A 67 -16.02 -13.48 -12.85
C LEU A 67 -16.31 -13.18 -11.38
N ASP A 68 -17.03 -14.07 -10.70
CA ASP A 68 -17.30 -13.93 -9.26
C ASP A 68 -16.00 -14.04 -8.45
N GLN A 69 -15.10 -14.98 -8.78
CA GLN A 69 -13.77 -15.06 -8.17
C GLN A 69 -12.95 -13.78 -8.38
N VAL A 70 -12.97 -13.21 -9.59
CA VAL A 70 -12.27 -11.94 -9.88
C VAL A 70 -12.87 -10.79 -9.08
N ARG A 71 -14.20 -10.74 -8.91
CA ARG A 71 -14.87 -9.73 -8.07
C ARG A 71 -14.48 -9.85 -6.60
N ASP A 72 -14.42 -11.06 -6.07
CA ASP A 72 -14.00 -11.30 -4.69
C ASP A 72 -12.53 -10.96 -4.48
N GLN A 73 -11.66 -11.30 -5.43
CA GLN A 73 -10.26 -10.89 -5.43
C GLN A 73 -10.10 -9.37 -5.47
N ALA A 74 -10.90 -8.66 -6.28
CA ALA A 74 -10.88 -7.21 -6.35
C ALA A 74 -11.25 -6.58 -5.00
N ARG A 75 -12.29 -7.09 -4.34
CA ARG A 75 -12.69 -6.65 -2.99
C ARG A 75 -11.60 -6.89 -1.95
N ALA A 76 -10.98 -8.07 -1.97
CA ALA A 76 -9.86 -8.39 -1.08
C ALA A 76 -8.66 -7.46 -1.30
N LEU A 77 -8.38 -7.10 -2.56
CA LEU A 77 -7.29 -6.20 -2.92
C LEU A 77 -7.57 -4.77 -2.44
N ASP A 78 -8.80 -4.29 -2.56
CA ASP A 78 -9.19 -2.98 -2.03
C ASP A 78 -9.11 -2.92 -0.50
N GLU A 79 -9.51 -3.99 0.20
CA GLU A 79 -9.35 -4.11 1.65
C GLU A 79 -7.87 -4.08 2.05
N LEU A 80 -7.01 -4.86 1.37
CA LEU A 80 -5.57 -4.85 1.61
C LEU A 80 -4.94 -3.48 1.34
N ARG A 81 -5.40 -2.74 0.32
CA ARG A 81 -4.96 -1.37 0.05
C ARG A 81 -5.35 -0.41 1.17
N ASN A 82 -6.56 -0.55 1.70
CA ASN A 82 -7.03 0.27 2.82
C ASN A 82 -6.22 -0.04 4.08
N GLN A 83 -5.93 -1.30 4.35
CA GLN A 83 -5.07 -1.72 5.47
C GLN A 83 -3.64 -1.19 5.31
N ASN A 84 -3.07 -1.25 4.11
CA ASN A 84 -1.75 -0.67 3.83
C ASN A 84 -1.71 0.84 4.10
N ARG A 85 -2.71 1.59 3.62
CA ARG A 85 -2.81 3.03 3.92
C ARG A 85 -2.96 3.32 5.41
N ALA A 86 -3.67 2.47 6.15
CA ALA A 86 -3.80 2.61 7.60
C ALA A 86 -2.47 2.35 8.31
N LEU A 87 -1.71 1.36 7.85
CA LEU A 87 -0.36 1.07 8.37
C LEU A 87 0.62 2.19 8.05
N GLU A 88 0.60 2.73 6.83
CA GLU A 88 1.43 3.86 6.42
C GLU A 88 1.21 5.08 7.33
N ARG A 89 -0.05 5.43 7.63
CA ARG A 89 -0.37 6.48 8.60
C ARG A 89 0.19 6.20 10.00
N LYS A 90 0.16 4.94 10.46
CA LYS A 90 0.72 4.55 11.76
C LYS A 90 2.24 4.68 11.77
N VAL A 91 2.90 4.31 10.68
CA VAL A 91 4.36 4.46 10.52
C VAL A 91 4.73 5.95 10.54
N ASP A 92 4.01 6.80 9.82
CA ASP A 92 4.23 8.25 9.85
C ASP A 92 4.03 8.84 11.25
N GLU A 93 2.99 8.42 11.96
CA GLU A 93 2.73 8.86 13.33
C GLU A 93 3.86 8.42 14.28
N GLN A 94 4.34 7.19 14.15
CA GLN A 94 5.48 6.69 14.92
C GLN A 94 6.77 7.44 14.58
N GLY A 95 7.02 7.74 13.30
CA GLY A 95 8.15 8.57 12.87
C GLY A 95 8.15 9.93 13.57
N ARG A 96 6.99 10.62 13.58
CA ARG A 96 6.85 11.89 14.30
C ARG A 96 7.08 11.76 15.80
N LYS A 97 6.63 10.66 16.43
CA LYS A 97 6.88 10.41 17.85
C LYS A 97 8.36 10.20 18.14
N ILE A 98 9.07 9.48 17.26
CA ILE A 98 10.52 9.28 17.37
C ILE A 98 11.24 10.63 17.25
N ASP A 99 10.92 11.44 16.24
CA ASP A 99 11.53 12.77 16.05
C ASP A 99 11.33 13.67 17.29
N LEU A 100 10.14 13.63 17.90
CA LEU A 100 9.86 14.37 19.12
C LEU A 100 10.68 13.86 20.31
N LEU A 101 10.81 12.54 20.46
CA LEU A 101 11.62 11.93 21.51
C LEU A 101 13.10 12.27 21.34
N GLU A 102 13.62 12.23 20.13
CA GLU A 102 15.02 12.57 19.83
C GLU A 102 15.33 14.04 20.13
N ARG A 103 14.41 14.95 19.78
CA ARG A 103 14.51 16.37 20.18
C ARG A 103 14.48 16.54 21.69
N ASN A 104 13.54 15.89 22.37
CA ASN A 104 13.44 15.96 23.83
C ASN A 104 14.69 15.39 24.52
N GLN A 105 15.28 14.31 24.00
CA GLN A 105 16.53 13.76 24.51
C GLN A 105 17.70 14.72 24.29
N SER A 106 17.79 15.34 23.12
CA SER A 106 18.81 16.34 22.81
C SER A 106 18.70 17.56 23.75
N ASP A 107 17.48 18.03 24.00
CA ASP A 107 17.23 19.14 24.91
C ASP A 107 17.50 18.76 26.37
N SER A 108 17.14 17.54 26.79
CA SER A 108 17.47 17.01 28.12
C SER A 108 18.98 16.86 28.34
N SER A 109 19.72 16.43 27.31
CA SER A 109 21.19 16.36 27.33
C SER A 109 21.82 17.75 27.47
N ARG A 110 21.27 18.75 26.77
CA ARG A 110 21.70 20.15 26.95
C ARG A 110 21.37 20.68 28.34
N ASN A 111 20.20 20.32 28.88
CA ASN A 111 19.81 20.72 30.22
C ASN A 111 20.71 20.07 31.29
N SER A 112 21.18 18.84 31.09
CA SER A 112 22.18 18.22 31.97
C SER A 112 23.56 18.89 31.82
N SER A 113 23.90 19.49 30.68
CA SER A 113 25.07 20.39 30.61
C SER A 113 24.90 21.66 31.46
N SER A 114 23.68 22.12 31.72
CA SER A 114 23.44 23.25 32.64
C SER A 114 23.71 22.87 34.11
N ASN A 115 23.63 21.58 34.48
CA ASN A 115 24.12 21.14 35.79
C ASN A 115 25.61 21.44 35.97
N SER A 116 26.43 21.35 34.92
CA SER A 116 27.85 21.72 35.02
C SER A 116 28.06 23.22 35.27
N ALA A 117 27.10 24.07 34.88
CA ALA A 117 27.14 25.50 35.19
C ALA A 117 26.74 25.74 36.66
N ASN A 118 25.69 25.07 37.13
CA ASN A 118 25.28 25.10 38.54
C ASN A 118 26.39 24.54 39.46
N GLU A 119 27.08 23.49 39.05
CA GLU A 119 28.17 22.86 39.81
C GLU A 119 29.39 23.79 39.93
N ARG A 120 29.71 24.55 38.87
CA ARG A 120 30.70 25.64 38.93
C ARG A 120 30.27 26.76 39.87
N GLN A 121 29.00 27.14 39.87
CA GLN A 121 28.46 28.15 40.79
C GLN A 121 28.52 27.68 42.24
N ILE A 122 28.17 26.42 42.52
CA ILE A 122 28.27 25.80 43.85
C ILE A 122 29.72 25.80 44.32
N SER A 123 30.66 25.35 43.48
CA SER A 123 32.09 25.38 43.80
C SER A 123 32.62 26.80 44.08
N ALA A 124 32.09 27.82 43.39
CA ALA A 124 32.47 29.21 43.63
C ALA A 124 31.92 29.73 44.99
N LEU A 125 30.67 29.40 45.31
CA LEU A 125 30.04 29.74 46.59
C LEU A 125 30.76 29.06 47.76
N GLU A 126 31.15 27.81 47.64
CA GLU A 126 31.92 27.10 48.67
C GLU A 126 33.25 27.80 48.99
N ARG A 127 33.97 28.28 47.96
CA ARG A 127 35.20 29.06 48.15
C ARG A 127 34.95 30.37 48.88
N GLN A 128 33.86 31.07 48.54
CA GLN A 128 33.47 32.30 49.23
C GLN A 128 33.11 32.04 50.70
N VAL A 129 32.36 30.98 50.98
CA VAL A 129 32.03 30.57 52.36
C VAL A 129 33.29 30.25 53.15
N ASN A 130 34.23 29.51 52.57
CA ASN A 130 35.50 29.19 53.22
C ASN A 130 36.36 30.44 53.48
N GLN A 131 36.38 31.41 52.56
CA GLN A 131 37.06 32.68 52.77
C GLN A 131 36.42 33.49 53.90
N LEU A 132 35.10 33.64 53.88
CA LEU A 132 34.35 34.33 54.93
C LEU A 132 34.57 33.67 56.30
N SER A 133 34.57 32.34 56.38
CA SER A 133 34.83 31.61 57.63
C SER A 133 36.21 31.91 58.19
N ASN A 134 37.24 31.91 57.33
CA ASN A 134 38.61 32.24 57.74
C ASN A 134 38.74 33.70 58.21
N ASP A 135 38.07 34.63 57.55
CA ASP A 135 38.08 36.04 57.95
C ASP A 135 37.34 36.25 59.27
N LEU A 136 36.24 35.54 59.49
CA LEU A 136 35.49 35.55 60.76
C LEU A 136 36.34 34.99 61.90
N ASP A 137 37.08 33.91 61.67
CA ASP A 137 38.03 33.34 62.65
C ASP A 137 39.20 34.28 62.96
N ARG A 138 39.68 35.03 61.97
CA ARG A 138 40.71 36.07 62.16
C ARG A 138 40.15 37.24 62.97
N LEU A 139 38.94 37.68 62.66
CA LEU A 139 38.28 38.77 63.36
C LEU A 139 37.97 38.39 64.81
N SER A 140 37.46 37.17 65.04
CA SER A 140 37.24 36.57 66.36
C SER A 140 38.51 36.57 67.21
N ARG A 141 39.65 36.19 66.61
CA ARG A 141 40.95 36.23 67.29
C ARG A 141 41.49 37.63 67.55
N LYS A 142 41.03 38.65 66.81
CA LYS A 142 41.43 40.05 66.97
C LYS A 142 40.57 40.79 68.00
N VAL A 143 39.33 40.32 68.19
CA VAL A 143 38.37 40.88 69.16
C VAL A 143 38.53 40.26 70.55
N LYS A 144 39.05 39.03 70.64
CA LYS A 144 39.58 38.46 71.88
C LYS A 144 40.92 39.09 72.26
#